data_AF-A0A815X9T5-F1
#
_entry.id   AF-A0A815X9T5-F1
#
_cell.length_a   1.000
_cell.length_b   1.000
_cell.length_c   1.000
_cell.angle_alpha   90.00
_cell.angle_beta   90.00
_cell.angle_gamma   90.00
#
_symmetry.space_group_name_H-M   'P 1'
#
loop_
_entity.id
_entity.type
_entity.pdbx_description
1 polymer ?
#
loop_
_entity_poly.entity_id
_entity_poly.type
_entity_poly.pdbx_seq_one_letter_code
_entity_poly.pdbx_strand_id
1 'polypeptide(L)'
;MNTFTSTHIMPDIYCPIQLTQILGYPTDQYYRKYPTKKTKLPVLLLHGDMDSALPIPIARHFVKQYSLINSNLTYIEMPRTGHTATNAAPMTDEEGNCGWNLAITYMLSPTFEPDRSCLNKISQIDFSGTTTKSKQVAIQYFGTDDVWGINTSHVITTNKPNETISNIAI
;
A
#
# COMPACT_ATOMS: atom_id res chain seq x y z
N MET A 1 -18.03 42.56 -5.64
CA MET A 1 -18.54 41.32 -6.26
C MET A 1 -17.38 40.68 -6.99
N ASN A 2 -16.77 39.63 -6.42
CA ASN A 2 -15.67 38.91 -7.07
C ASN A 2 -16.16 37.53 -7.46
N THR A 3 -16.21 37.27 -8.77
CA THR A 3 -16.48 35.96 -9.35
C THR A 3 -15.23 35.08 -9.21
N PHE A 4 -15.34 34.01 -8.44
CA PHE A 4 -14.33 32.95 -8.36
C PHE A 4 -14.67 31.86 -9.40
N THR A 5 -13.91 31.80 -10.49
CA THR A 5 -13.95 30.69 -11.44
C THR A 5 -12.59 30.01 -11.50
N SER A 6 -12.40 28.97 -10.69
CA SER A 6 -11.44 27.91 -10.98
C SER A 6 -11.86 26.65 -10.23
N THR A 7 -12.62 25.79 -10.92
CA THR A 7 -12.93 24.43 -10.48
C THR A 7 -11.86 23.51 -11.05
N HIS A 8 -10.85 23.16 -10.24
CA HIS A 8 -9.98 22.02 -10.54
C HIS A 8 -10.76 20.75 -10.23
N ILE A 9 -11.32 20.14 -11.27
CA ILE A 9 -12.03 18.86 -11.22
C ILE A 9 -10.96 17.76 -11.19
N MET A 10 -11.06 16.81 -10.25
CA MET A 10 -10.19 15.62 -10.23
C MET A 10 -10.35 14.83 -11.53
N PRO A 11 -9.27 14.32 -12.15
CA PRO A 11 -9.40 13.41 -13.28
C PRO A 11 -10.16 12.14 -12.84
N ASP A 12 -11.10 11.70 -13.67
CA ASP A 12 -11.83 10.44 -13.47
C ASP A 12 -10.85 9.27 -13.52
N ILE A 13 -10.43 8.79 -12.35
CA ILE A 13 -9.73 7.52 -12.23
C ILE A 13 -10.80 6.44 -12.34
N TYR A 14 -11.00 5.97 -13.57
CA TYR A 14 -12.00 4.98 -13.94
C TYR A 14 -11.68 3.63 -13.28
N CYS A 15 -12.44 3.25 -12.24
CA CYS A 15 -12.48 1.88 -11.73
C CYS A 15 -13.71 1.19 -12.35
N PRO A 16 -13.56 0.22 -13.26
CA PRO A 16 -14.68 -0.41 -13.96
C PRO A 16 -15.27 -1.51 -13.09
N ILE A 17 -15.82 -1.14 -11.94
CA ILE A 17 -16.75 -2.00 -11.22
C ILE A 17 -18.08 -1.29 -11.34
N GLN A 18 -19.01 -1.85 -12.13
CA GLN A 18 -20.40 -1.40 -12.11
C GLN A 18 -20.91 -1.56 -10.68
N LEU A 19 -20.93 -0.46 -9.93
CA LEU A 19 -21.60 -0.40 -8.64
C LEU A 19 -23.10 -0.60 -8.89
N THR A 20 -23.54 -1.86 -8.86
CA THR A 20 -24.87 -2.15 -8.34
C THR A 20 -24.96 -1.50 -6.96
N GLN A 21 -25.89 -0.57 -6.81
CA GLN A 21 -26.09 0.31 -5.66
C GLN A 21 -26.02 -0.45 -4.32
N ILE A 22 -24.82 -0.58 -3.75
CA ILE A 22 -24.67 -0.60 -2.29
C ILE A 22 -25.20 0.77 -1.87
N LEU A 23 -26.24 0.81 -1.01
CA LEU A 23 -26.92 2.04 -0.54
C LEU A 23 -25.91 3.18 -0.32
N GLY A 24 -25.74 4.00 -1.35
CA GLY A 24 -24.66 4.97 -1.40
C GLY A 24 -25.02 6.13 -0.51
N TYR A 25 -24.13 6.52 0.39
CA TYR A 25 -24.24 7.81 1.07
C TYR A 25 -24.47 8.90 0.01
N PRO A 26 -25.46 9.80 0.19
CA PRO A 26 -25.70 10.85 -0.77
C PRO A 26 -24.44 11.70 -0.92
N THR A 27 -24.05 11.99 -2.16
CA THR A 27 -22.91 12.87 -2.44
C THR A 27 -23.17 14.23 -1.81
N ASP A 28 -22.23 14.72 -1.00
CA ASP A 28 -22.33 16.04 -0.41
C ASP A 28 -21.73 17.12 -1.33
N GLN A 29 -21.78 18.37 -0.87
CA GLN A 29 -21.22 19.51 -1.60
C GLN A 29 -19.68 19.47 -1.75
N TYR A 30 -18.99 18.56 -1.06
CA TYR A 30 -17.53 18.39 -1.07
C TYR A 30 -17.07 17.21 -1.92
N TYR A 31 -17.98 16.36 -2.40
CA TYR A 31 -17.67 15.25 -3.29
C TYR A 31 -16.82 15.70 -4.49
N ARG A 32 -15.68 15.03 -4.70
CA ARG A 32 -14.68 15.31 -5.77
C ARG A 32 -14.12 16.74 -5.78
N LYS A 33 -14.08 17.43 -4.62
CA LYS A 33 -13.48 18.76 -4.49
C LYS A 33 -12.30 18.76 -3.54
N TYR A 34 -11.31 19.59 -3.86
CA TYR A 34 -10.23 19.93 -2.92
C TYR A 34 -10.63 21.12 -2.05
N PRO A 35 -10.07 21.23 -0.83
CA PRO A 35 -10.21 22.45 -0.04
C PRO A 35 -9.61 23.65 -0.80
N THR A 36 -10.25 24.81 -0.71
CA THR A 36 -9.81 26.03 -1.41
C THR A 36 -9.30 27.12 -0.47
N LYS A 37 -9.59 27.01 0.83
CA LYS A 37 -9.16 27.98 1.83
C LYS A 37 -7.70 27.71 2.22
N LYS A 38 -6.89 28.77 2.23
CA LYS A 38 -5.50 28.69 2.71
C LYS A 38 -5.46 28.31 4.19
N THR A 39 -4.49 27.50 4.57
CA THR A 39 -4.20 27.12 5.95
C THR A 39 -2.69 27.18 6.22
N LYS A 40 -2.31 27.27 7.49
CA LYS A 40 -0.92 27.17 7.95
C LYS A 40 -0.73 26.05 8.97
N LEU A 41 -1.78 25.23 9.16
CA LEU A 41 -1.70 24.08 10.05
C LEU A 41 -0.60 23.15 9.54
N PRO A 42 0.33 22.73 10.41
CA PRO A 42 1.31 21.73 10.04
C PRO A 42 0.59 20.44 9.59
N VAL A 43 0.90 19.95 8.39
CA VAL A 43 0.42 18.66 7.89
C VAL A 43 1.60 17.79 7.47
N LEU A 44 1.66 16.56 8.01
CA LEU A 44 2.54 15.50 7.53
C LEU A 44 1.74 14.54 6.65
N LEU A 45 2.24 14.28 5.44
CA LEU A 45 1.76 13.23 4.55
C LEU A 45 2.87 12.19 4.38
N LEU A 46 2.58 10.95 4.76
CA LEU A 46 3.45 9.78 4.53
C LEU A 46 2.79 8.89 3.48
N HIS A 47 3.55 8.45 2.48
CA HIS A 47 3.04 7.53 1.46
C HIS A 47 4.09 6.55 1.00
N GLY A 48 3.73 5.28 0.87
CA GLY A 48 4.62 4.25 0.35
C GLY A 48 4.68 4.23 -1.18
N ASP A 49 5.87 4.06 -1.75
CA ASP A 49 6.05 4.00 -3.21
C ASP A 49 5.54 2.70 -3.86
N MET A 50 5.23 1.69 -3.04
CA MET A 50 4.68 0.39 -3.45
C MET A 50 3.24 0.19 -2.95
N ASP A 51 2.52 1.24 -2.56
CA ASP A 51 1.10 1.16 -2.18
C ASP A 51 0.23 0.82 -3.40
N SER A 52 -0.24 -0.44 -3.45
CA SER A 52 -1.12 -0.93 -4.52
C SER A 52 -2.59 -0.54 -4.32
N ALA A 53 -3.00 -0.20 -3.10
CA ALA A 53 -4.37 0.22 -2.80
C ALA A 53 -4.59 1.70 -3.15
N LEU A 54 -3.58 2.53 -2.91
CA LEU A 54 -3.53 3.94 -3.29
C LEU A 54 -2.23 4.23 -4.08
N PRO A 55 -2.22 4.01 -5.40
CA PRO A 55 -1.04 4.19 -6.23
C PRO A 55 -0.36 5.55 -6.05
N ILE A 56 0.97 5.54 -6.07
CA ILE A 56 1.80 6.73 -5.84
C ILE A 56 1.46 7.96 -6.69
N PRO A 57 1.01 7.87 -7.97
CA PRO A 57 0.62 9.06 -8.73
C PRO A 57 -0.57 9.79 -8.11
N ILE A 58 -1.48 9.06 -7.46
CA ILE A 58 -2.63 9.62 -6.75
C ILE A 58 -2.15 10.42 -5.55
N ALA A 59 -1.28 9.84 -4.71
CA ALA A 59 -0.70 10.54 -3.57
C ALA A 59 0.08 11.80 -3.97
N ARG A 60 0.91 11.72 -5.01
CA ARG A 60 1.62 12.88 -5.57
C ARG A 60 0.67 13.95 -6.10
N HIS A 61 -0.45 13.55 -6.71
CA HIS A 61 -1.50 14.48 -7.11
C HIS A 61 -2.16 15.17 -5.91
N PHE A 62 -2.47 14.44 -4.83
CA PHE A 62 -2.95 15.03 -3.58
C PHE A 62 -1.96 16.06 -3.02
N VAL A 63 -0.68 15.70 -2.92
CA VAL A 63 0.39 16.61 -2.43
C VAL A 63 0.44 17.89 -3.27
N LYS A 64 0.36 17.79 -4.60
CA LYS A 64 0.33 18.94 -5.49
C LYS A 64 -0.83 19.88 -5.16
N GLN A 65 -2.03 19.34 -4.93
CA GLN A 65 -3.22 20.16 -4.65
C GLN A 65 -3.14 20.82 -3.27
N TYR A 66 -2.71 20.08 -2.24
CA TYR A 66 -2.59 20.61 -0.88
C TYR A 66 -1.46 21.64 -0.75
N SER A 67 -0.39 21.51 -1.54
CA SER A 67 0.70 22.50 -1.57
C SER A 67 0.25 23.89 -2.05
N LEU A 68 -0.84 23.98 -2.83
CA LEU A 68 -1.40 25.25 -3.31
C LEU A 68 -2.07 26.06 -2.18
N ILE A 69 -2.52 25.39 -1.12
CA ILE A 69 -3.31 25.99 -0.05
C ILE A 69 -2.62 25.94 1.32
N ASN A 70 -1.60 25.10 1.49
CA ASN A 70 -0.86 24.96 2.74
C ASN A 70 0.65 24.99 2.48
N SER A 71 1.31 26.05 2.93
CA SER A 71 2.78 26.15 2.87
C SER A 71 3.50 25.35 3.96
N ASN A 72 2.76 24.81 4.94
CA ASN A 72 3.28 24.01 6.05
C ASN A 72 2.91 22.54 5.87
N LEU A 73 3.20 22.02 4.68
CA LEU A 73 2.96 20.64 4.27
C LEU A 73 4.31 19.93 4.12
N THR A 74 4.55 18.92 4.94
CA THR A 74 5.69 18.00 4.79
C THR A 74 5.20 16.72 4.13
N TYR A 75 5.75 16.40 2.96
CA TYR A 75 5.52 15.13 2.28
C TYR A 75 6.77 14.26 2.32
N ILE A 76 6.58 12.99 2.69
CA ILE A 76 7.62 11.97 2.71
C ILE A 76 7.12 10.76 1.92
N GLU A 77 7.75 10.54 0.78
CA GLU A 77 7.62 9.32 0.00
C GLU A 77 8.56 8.26 0.60
N MET A 78 8.00 7.10 0.95
CA MET A 78 8.70 6.05 1.68
C MET A 78 9.06 4.91 0.73
N PRO A 79 10.36 4.60 0.54
CA PRO A 79 10.78 3.58 -0.40
C PRO A 79 10.40 2.18 0.10
N ARG A 80 10.09 1.29 -0.84
CA ARG A 80 9.74 -0.13 -0.60
C ARG A 80 8.61 -0.32 0.42
N THR A 81 7.72 0.66 0.52
CA THR A 81 6.68 0.71 1.55
C THR A 81 5.31 0.51 0.90
N GLY A 82 4.49 -0.38 1.46
CA GLY A 82 3.15 -0.68 0.97
C GLY A 82 2.08 0.25 1.54
N HIS A 83 0.82 -0.20 1.45
CA HIS A 83 -0.32 0.49 2.06
C HIS A 83 -0.14 0.64 3.57
N THR A 84 -0.67 1.72 4.15
CA THR A 84 -0.47 2.10 5.57
C THR A 84 1.00 2.38 5.91
N ALA A 85 1.57 3.43 5.32
CA ALA A 85 3.00 3.75 5.39
C ALA A 85 3.58 3.85 6.83
N THR A 86 2.76 4.16 7.83
CA THR A 86 3.13 4.15 9.26
C THR A 86 3.45 2.77 9.81
N ASN A 87 2.91 1.71 9.22
CA ASN A 87 3.05 0.31 9.66
C ASN A 87 3.75 -0.57 8.62
N ALA A 88 3.80 -0.16 7.36
CA ALA A 88 4.37 -0.94 6.26
C ALA A 88 5.84 -0.62 5.93
N ALA A 89 6.56 0.05 6.84
CA ALA A 89 7.97 0.42 6.67
C ALA A 89 8.89 -0.19 7.76
N PRO A 90 9.00 -1.54 7.84
CA PRO A 90 9.87 -2.21 8.81
C PRO A 90 11.35 -1.93 8.53
N MET A 91 12.14 -1.70 9.58
CA MET A 91 13.57 -1.42 9.46
C MET A 91 14.43 -2.68 9.66
N THR A 92 15.65 -2.68 9.11
CA THR A 92 16.59 -3.82 9.17
C THR A 92 17.24 -4.03 10.54
N ASP A 93 17.28 -3.00 11.39
CA ASP A 93 17.93 -3.01 12.72
C ASP A 93 16.99 -3.46 13.86
N GLU A 94 15.94 -4.22 13.54
CA GLU A 94 14.99 -4.88 14.46
C GLU A 94 14.20 -3.98 15.43
N GLU A 95 14.53 -2.69 15.58
CA GLU A 95 13.96 -1.79 16.59
C GLU A 95 12.88 -0.83 16.06
N GLY A 96 12.16 -1.20 15.00
CA GLY A 96 10.83 -0.63 14.77
C GLY A 96 10.47 -0.29 13.33
N ASN A 97 9.68 0.77 13.20
CA ASN A 97 9.01 1.15 11.96
C ASN A 97 9.33 2.61 11.62
N CYS A 98 9.93 2.84 10.45
CA CYS A 98 10.34 4.18 10.05
C CYS A 98 9.14 5.13 9.92
N GLY A 99 7.99 4.64 9.44
CA GLY A 99 6.79 5.46 9.30
C GLY A 99 6.24 5.92 10.65
N TRP A 100 6.27 5.04 11.65
CA TRP A 100 5.86 5.37 13.01
C TRP A 100 6.82 6.36 13.68
N ASN A 101 8.13 6.16 13.50
CA ASN A 101 9.15 7.08 14.02
C ASN A 101 8.97 8.49 13.45
N LEU A 102 8.79 8.62 12.13
CA LEU A 102 8.52 9.90 11.47
C LEU A 102 7.23 10.55 11.99
N ALA A 103 6.15 9.77 12.13
CA ALA A 103 4.88 10.28 12.63
C ALA A 103 4.99 10.80 14.08
N ILE A 104 5.65 10.05 14.96
CA ILE A 104 5.86 10.45 16.37
C ILE A 104 6.72 11.71 16.45
N THR A 105 7.88 11.73 15.77
CA THR A 105 8.76 12.90 15.78
C THR A 105 8.03 14.16 15.30
N TYR A 106 7.23 14.02 14.25
CA TYR A 106 6.41 15.12 13.75
C TYR A 106 5.32 15.55 14.73
N MET A 107 4.60 14.62 15.37
CA MET A 107 3.59 14.98 16.39
C MET A 107 4.20 15.71 17.59
N LEU A 108 5.41 15.31 18.01
CA LEU A 108 6.13 15.93 19.12
C LEU A 108 6.74 17.29 18.73
N SER A 109 7.00 17.54 17.45
CA SER A 109 7.62 18.77 16.95
C SER A 109 7.17 19.11 15.53
N PRO A 110 5.91 19.54 15.34
CA PRO A 110 5.31 19.71 14.01
C PRO A 110 5.87 20.93 13.24
N THR A 111 6.64 21.79 13.89
CA THR A 111 7.34 22.92 13.26
C THR A 111 8.75 22.54 12.78
N PHE A 112 9.20 21.32 13.05
CA PHE A 112 10.53 20.84 12.68
C PHE A 112 10.44 19.77 11.60
N GLU A 113 11.42 19.74 10.71
CA GLU A 113 11.51 18.72 9.68
C GLU A 113 11.98 17.40 10.33
N PRO A 114 11.18 16.31 10.28
CA PRO A 114 11.54 15.07 10.95
C PRO A 114 12.82 14.47 10.35
N ASP A 115 13.66 13.83 11.18
CA ASP A 115 14.84 13.12 10.70
C ASP A 115 14.44 11.95 9.79
N ARG A 116 14.93 11.97 8.55
CA ARG A 116 14.61 11.00 7.50
C ARG A 116 15.65 9.88 7.38
N SER A 117 16.64 9.82 8.27
CA SER A 117 17.72 8.81 8.25
C SER A 117 17.19 7.37 8.25
N CYS A 118 16.02 7.12 8.85
CA CYS A 118 15.37 5.81 8.88
C CYS A 118 14.94 5.29 7.50
N LEU A 119 14.73 6.16 6.50
CA LEU A 119 14.32 5.73 5.16
C LEU A 119 15.35 4.81 4.50
N ASN A 120 16.64 5.03 4.80
CA ASN A 120 17.74 4.18 4.31
C ASN A 120 17.80 2.82 5.00
N LYS A 121 17.10 2.66 6.14
CA LYS A 121 17.04 1.44 6.93
C LYS A 121 15.80 0.60 6.66
N ILE A 122 14.85 1.10 5.84
CA ILE A 122 13.67 0.32 5.46
C ILE A 122 14.12 -0.96 4.77
N SER A 123 13.63 -2.10 5.27
CA SER A 123 14.01 -3.44 4.82
C SER A 123 13.80 -3.60 3.31
N GLN A 124 14.65 -4.41 2.69
CA GLN A 124 14.42 -4.85 1.32
C GLN A 124 13.36 -5.95 1.30
N ILE A 125 12.56 -5.98 0.22
CA ILE A 125 11.59 -7.05 0.00
C ILE A 125 12.32 -8.21 -0.67
N ASP A 126 12.24 -9.39 -0.07
CA ASP A 126 12.80 -10.62 -0.63
C ASP A 126 11.79 -11.29 -1.58
N PHE A 127 11.71 -10.77 -2.81
CA PHE A 127 10.91 -11.38 -3.88
C PHE A 127 11.43 -12.73 -4.35
N SER A 128 12.64 -13.13 -3.97
CA SER A 128 13.18 -14.44 -4.33
C SER A 128 12.78 -15.53 -3.34
N GLY A 129 12.31 -15.16 -2.14
CA GLY A 129 12.05 -16.11 -1.05
C GLY A 129 13.30 -16.83 -0.57
N THR A 130 14.49 -16.29 -0.81
CA THR A 130 15.76 -16.98 -0.52
C THR A 130 16.26 -16.76 0.90
N THR A 131 15.81 -15.68 1.56
CA THR A 131 16.27 -15.37 2.92
C THR A 131 15.69 -16.32 3.95
N THR A 132 16.45 -16.58 5.02
CA THR A 132 16.00 -17.40 6.15
C THR A 132 14.68 -16.91 6.74
N LYS A 133 14.51 -15.58 6.84
CA LYS A 133 13.30 -14.97 7.38
C LYS A 133 12.08 -15.26 6.50
N SER A 134 12.18 -15.08 5.18
CA SER A 134 11.09 -15.40 4.24
C SER A 134 10.68 -16.87 4.32
N LYS A 135 11.67 -17.77 4.36
CA LYS A 135 11.43 -19.22 4.49
C LYS A 135 10.78 -19.59 5.81
N GLN A 136 11.22 -19.00 6.93
CA GLN A 136 10.61 -19.22 8.24
C GLN A 136 9.16 -18.76 8.28
N VAL A 137 8.86 -17.58 7.73
CA VAL A 137 7.49 -17.08 7.59
C VAL A 137 6.66 -18.03 6.72
N ALA A 138 7.20 -18.49 5.59
CA ALA A 138 6.50 -19.43 4.74
C ALA A 138 6.20 -20.75 5.46
N ILE A 139 7.14 -21.31 6.21
CA ILE A 139 6.91 -22.52 7.01
C ILE A 139 5.83 -22.26 8.07
N GLN A 140 5.89 -21.12 8.76
CA GLN A 140 4.95 -20.78 9.83
C GLN A 140 3.50 -20.66 9.32
N TYR A 141 3.29 -20.02 8.16
CA TYR A 141 1.95 -19.74 7.65
C TYR A 141 1.43 -20.78 6.66
N PHE A 142 2.32 -21.43 5.91
CA PHE A 142 1.97 -22.34 4.81
C PHE A 142 2.51 -23.77 4.98
N GLY A 143 3.35 -24.03 5.99
CA GLY A 143 3.93 -25.36 6.24
C GLY A 143 5.03 -25.78 5.24
N THR A 144 5.54 -24.85 4.43
CA THR A 144 6.57 -25.09 3.41
C THR A 144 7.57 -23.94 3.37
N ASP A 145 8.83 -24.19 3.01
CA ASP A 145 9.83 -23.14 2.78
C ASP A 145 9.79 -22.60 1.34
N ASP A 146 8.97 -23.18 0.47
CA ASP A 146 8.69 -22.73 -0.88
C ASP A 146 7.66 -21.58 -0.87
N VAL A 147 8.17 -20.34 -0.81
CA VAL A 147 7.37 -19.09 -0.79
C VAL A 147 6.42 -18.99 -1.99
N TRP A 148 6.77 -19.60 -3.13
CA TRP A 148 6.03 -19.47 -4.38
C TRP A 148 5.19 -20.70 -4.72
N GLY A 149 5.38 -21.81 -4.00
CA GLY A 149 4.65 -23.06 -4.22
C GLY A 149 4.89 -23.68 -5.60
N ILE A 150 6.02 -23.35 -6.26
CA ILE A 150 6.33 -23.87 -7.61
C ILE A 150 6.88 -25.29 -7.55
N ASN A 151 6.81 -25.97 -6.40
CA ASN A 151 7.10 -27.39 -6.32
C ASN A 151 6.16 -28.19 -7.25
N THR A 152 6.64 -28.43 -8.47
CA THR A 152 6.14 -29.33 -9.53
C THR A 152 6.14 -30.80 -9.11
N SER A 153 6.15 -31.09 -7.82
CA SER A 153 6.26 -32.42 -7.23
C SER A 153 4.92 -33.07 -6.95
N HIS A 154 3.79 -32.49 -7.43
CA HIS A 154 2.65 -33.32 -7.82
C HIS A 154 3.01 -34.10 -9.10
N VAL A 155 3.99 -34.99 -8.97
CA VAL A 155 3.97 -36.25 -9.71
C VAL A 155 2.67 -36.89 -9.27
N ILE A 156 1.64 -36.77 -10.10
CA ILE A 156 0.47 -37.64 -10.00
C ILE A 156 1.03 -39.04 -10.28
N THR A 157 1.50 -39.73 -9.24
CA THR A 157 1.61 -41.18 -9.31
C THR A 157 0.17 -41.66 -9.37
N THR A 158 -0.37 -41.79 -10.58
CA THR A 158 -1.51 -42.65 -10.85
C THR A 158 -1.07 -44.10 -10.61
N ASN A 159 -0.79 -44.45 -9.36
CA ASN A 159 -0.86 -45.83 -8.94
C ASN A 159 -2.35 -46.13 -8.83
N LYS A 160 -2.99 -46.39 -9.97
CA LYS A 160 -4.21 -47.16 -10.00
C LYS A 160 -3.77 -48.61 -9.76
N PRO A 161 -4.07 -49.23 -8.60
CA PRO A 161 -3.85 -50.66 -8.45
C PRO A 161 -4.80 -51.37 -9.40
N ASN A 162 -4.23 -52.23 -10.26
CA ASN A 162 -4.88 -53.29 -11.06
C ASN A 162 -6.42 -53.38 -10.91
N GLU A 163 -7.14 -52.61 -11.73
CA GLU A 163 -8.52 -52.96 -12.06
C GLU A 163 -8.46 -54.08 -13.10
N THR A 164 -8.69 -55.29 -12.61
CA THR A 164 -8.93 -56.48 -13.42
C THR A 164 -10.12 -56.20 -14.34
N ILE A 165 -9.88 -56.17 -15.65
CA ILE A 165 -10.94 -56.10 -16.66
C ILE A 165 -11.70 -57.43 -16.62
N SER A 166 -12.82 -57.47 -15.90
CA SER A 166 -13.81 -58.54 -16.02
C SER A 166 -14.65 -58.29 -17.26
N ASN A 167 -14.55 -59.23 -18.20
CA ASN A 167 -15.32 -59.34 -19.43
C ASN A 167 -16.82 -59.05 -19.23
N ILE A 168 -17.36 -58.11 -20.00
CA ILE A 168 -18.79 -58.08 -20.34
C ILE A 168 -18.91 -58.74 -21.71
N ALA A 169 -19.45 -59.95 -21.71
CA ALA A 169 -19.96 -60.62 -22.90
C ALA A 169 -21.34 -60.04 -23.25
N ILE A 170 -21.54 -59.83 -24.55
CA ILE A 170 -22.77 -59.67 -25.36
C ILE A 170 -24.06 -59.32 -24.58
#